data_AF-A0A5P1UYH1-F1
#
_entry.id   AF-A0A5P1UYH1-F1
#
_cell.length_a   1.000
_cell.length_b   1.000
_cell.length_c   1.000
_cell.angle_alpha   90.00
_cell.angle_beta   90.00
_cell.angle_gamma   90.00
#
_symmetry.space_group_name_H-M   'P 1'
#
loop_
_entity.id
_entity.type
_entity.pdbx_description
1 polymer ?
#
loop_
_entity_poly.entity_id
_entity_poly.type
_entity_poly.pdbx_seq_one_letter_code
_entity_poly.pdbx_strand_id
1 'polypeptide(L)'
;MKEKNNWLIKALNDYKTAEKHINLPENEIITDTLCFHCQQTVEKLLKAFLVYHKIGFQKVHTIEYLIKLCSTIDREFESLYEKTKNLTDYAIDIRYPYEFYIPTIEKERNAFESATFVKEFIFKKLNITGKHIK
;
A
#
# COMPACT_ATOMS: atom_id res chain seq x y z
N MET A 1 -4.35 -0.52 -20.06
CA MET A 1 -5.38 0.36 -19.45
C MET A 1 -6.32 -0.40 -18.50
N LYS A 2 -7.03 -1.45 -18.94
CA LYS A 2 -7.94 -2.23 -18.08
C LYS A 2 -7.26 -2.86 -16.85
N GLU A 3 -6.08 -3.46 -17.05
CA GLU A 3 -5.34 -4.11 -15.96
C GLU A 3 -4.86 -3.12 -14.88
N LYS A 4 -4.30 -1.97 -15.28
CA LYS A 4 -3.96 -0.87 -14.38
C LYS A 4 -5.18 -0.41 -13.55
N ASN A 5 -6.34 -0.23 -14.19
CA ASN A 5 -7.57 0.17 -13.48
C ASN A 5 -7.98 -0.88 -12.45
N ASN A 6 -7.88 -2.18 -12.77
CA ASN A 6 -8.17 -3.26 -11.83
C ASN A 6 -7.27 -3.18 -10.59
N TRP A 7 -5.96 -2.93 -10.77
CA TRP A 7 -5.03 -2.74 -9.65
C TRP A 7 -5.40 -1.52 -8.80
N LEU A 8 -5.71 -0.38 -9.43
CA LEU A 8 -6.14 0.83 -8.73
C LEU A 8 -7.44 0.61 -7.93
N ILE A 9 -8.44 -0.06 -8.52
CA ILE A 9 -9.71 -0.37 -7.85
C ILE A 9 -9.45 -1.24 -6.62
N LYS A 10 -8.62 -2.28 -6.75
CA LYS A 10 -8.28 -3.14 -5.61
C LYS A 10 -7.54 -2.37 -4.53
N ALA A 11 -6.52 -1.59 -4.89
CA ALA A 11 -5.77 -0.76 -3.95
C ALA A 11 -6.68 0.22 -3.20
N LEU A 12 -7.63 0.85 -3.90
CA LEU A 12 -8.57 1.79 -3.28
C LEU A 12 -9.60 1.12 -2.38
N ASN A 13 -9.96 -0.14 -2.65
CA ASN A 13 -10.80 -0.89 -1.73
C ASN A 13 -10.06 -1.20 -0.43
N ASP A 14 -8.78 -1.60 -0.51
CA ASP A 14 -7.95 -1.77 0.68
C ASP A 14 -7.78 -0.47 1.47
N TYR A 15 -7.50 0.64 0.78
CA TYR A 15 -7.36 1.96 1.41
C TYR A 15 -8.65 2.37 2.13
N LYS A 16 -9.81 2.21 1.48
CA LYS A 16 -11.12 2.52 2.08
C LYS A 16 -11.42 1.64 3.29
N THR A 17 -10.99 0.37 3.27
CA THR A 17 -11.13 -0.50 4.44
C THR A 17 -10.29 0.02 5.60
N ALA A 18 -9.01 0.34 5.37
CA ALA A 18 -8.14 0.91 6.39
C ALA A 18 -8.66 2.27 6.91
N GLU A 19 -9.13 3.15 6.03
CA GLU A 19 -9.72 4.45 6.35
C GLU A 19 -10.98 4.31 7.21
N LYS A 20 -11.84 3.33 6.94
CA LYS A 20 -13.00 3.08 7.80
C LYS A 20 -12.58 2.58 9.17
N HIS A 21 -11.59 1.68 9.24
CA HIS A 21 -11.11 1.12 10.50
C HIS A 21 -10.44 2.15 11.41
N ILE A 22 -9.58 3.03 10.86
CA ILE A 22 -8.87 4.02 11.67
C ILE A 22 -9.79 5.10 12.26
N ASN A 23 -11.00 5.25 11.71
CA ASN A 23 -12.01 6.18 12.18
C ASN A 23 -12.98 5.56 13.22
N LEU A 24 -12.78 4.30 13.61
CA LEU A 24 -13.51 3.68 14.71
C LEU A 24 -13.01 4.18 16.07
N PRO A 25 -13.80 4.03 17.15
CA PRO A 25 -13.30 4.19 18.51
C PRO A 25 -12.06 3.32 18.75
N GLU A 26 -11.08 3.82 19.51
CA GLU A 26 -9.77 3.16 19.71
C GLU A 26 -9.90 1.71 20.21
N ASN A 27 -10.88 1.43 21.06
CA ASN A 27 -11.17 0.09 21.59
C ASN A 27 -11.81 -0.88 20.58
N GLU A 28 -12.19 -0.40 19.40
CA GLU A 28 -12.77 -1.18 18.30
C GLU A 28 -11.83 -1.32 17.10
N ILE A 29 -10.66 -0.67 17.14
CA ILE A 29 -9.69 -0.75 16.06
C ILE A 29 -9.02 -2.13 16.07
N ILE A 30 -9.09 -2.80 14.92
CA ILE A 30 -8.42 -4.08 14.69
C ILE A 30 -7.10 -3.79 13.97
N THR A 31 -6.06 -3.57 14.77
CA THR A 31 -4.79 -2.96 14.33
C THR A 31 -4.07 -3.80 13.26
N ASP A 32 -4.15 -5.12 13.35
CA ASP A 32 -3.55 -6.06 12.40
C ASP A 32 -4.22 -5.99 11.02
N THR A 33 -5.55 -5.95 10.99
CA THR A 33 -6.37 -5.81 9.79
C THR A 33 -6.11 -4.48 9.10
N LEU A 34 -6.00 -3.41 9.88
CA LEU A 34 -5.66 -2.07 9.38
C LEU A 34 -4.28 -2.06 8.73
N CYS A 35 -3.25 -2.55 9.44
CA CYS A 35 -1.88 -2.64 8.95
C CYS A 35 -1.78 -3.49 7.67
N PHE A 36 -2.48 -4.63 7.61
CA PHE A 36 -2.57 -5.49 6.43
C PHE A 36 -3.15 -4.73 5.22
N HIS A 37 -4.27 -4.03 5.39
CA HIS A 37 -4.86 -3.25 4.30
C HIS A 37 -4.01 -2.05 3.87
N CYS A 38 -3.25 -1.44 4.77
CA CYS A 38 -2.27 -0.40 4.43
C CYS A 38 -1.14 -0.96 3.57
N GLN A 39 -0.56 -2.10 3.95
CA GLN A 39 0.46 -2.80 3.17
C GLN A 39 -0.07 -3.16 1.77
N GLN A 40 -1.27 -3.74 1.70
CA GLN A 40 -1.91 -4.14 0.45
C GLN A 40 -2.22 -2.94 -0.46
N THR A 41 -2.61 -1.80 0.11
CA THR A 41 -2.80 -0.55 -0.63
C THR A 41 -1.52 -0.15 -1.35
N VAL A 42 -0.40 -0.07 -0.62
CA VAL A 42 0.91 0.34 -1.15
C VAL A 42 1.37 -0.62 -2.25
N GLU A 43 1.33 -1.93 -1.98
CA GLU A 43 1.76 -2.94 -2.94
C GLU A 43 0.99 -2.85 -4.26
N LYS A 44 -0.34 -2.73 -4.20
CA LYS A 44 -1.21 -2.68 -5.38
C LYS A 44 -1.07 -1.37 -6.16
N LEU A 45 -0.82 -0.24 -5.49
CA LEU A 45 -0.55 1.04 -6.15
C LEU A 45 0.77 1.02 -6.93
N LEU A 46 1.84 0.47 -6.34
CA LEU A 46 3.12 0.30 -7.02
C LEU A 46 2.97 -0.61 -8.25
N LYS A 47 2.23 -1.72 -8.12
CA LYS A 47 1.90 -2.60 -9.25
C LYS A 47 1.09 -1.88 -10.32
N ALA A 48 0.13 -1.03 -9.95
CA ALA A 48 -0.62 -0.23 -10.91
C ALA A 48 0.31 0.69 -11.73
N PHE A 49 1.29 1.33 -11.08
CA PHE A 49 2.29 2.15 -11.77
C PHE A 49 3.16 1.32 -12.73
N LEU A 50 3.65 0.16 -12.30
CA LEU A 50 4.44 -0.74 -13.16
C LEU A 50 3.65 -1.22 -14.38
N VAL A 51 2.38 -1.64 -14.19
CA VAL A 51 1.49 -2.02 -15.30
C VAL A 51 1.23 -0.86 -16.25
N TYR A 52 1.07 0.36 -15.74
CA TYR A 52 0.91 1.55 -16.59
C TYR A 52 2.12 1.74 -17.52
N HIS A 53 3.32 1.50 -17.02
CA HIS A 53 4.58 1.55 -17.78
C HIS A 53 4.93 0.25 -18.50
N LYS A 54 4.04 -0.75 -18.51
CA LYS A 54 4.24 -2.07 -19.15
C LYS A 54 5.46 -2.84 -18.60
N ILE A 55 5.80 -2.63 -17.34
CA ILE A 55 6.86 -3.37 -16.65
C ILE A 55 6.25 -4.57 -15.93
N GLY A 56 6.77 -5.76 -16.24
CA GLY A 56 6.41 -7.00 -15.56
C GLY A 56 7.08 -7.12 -14.19
N PHE A 57 6.43 -7.83 -13.28
CA PHE A 57 6.93 -8.15 -11.94
C PHE A 57 6.57 -9.62 -11.65
N GLN A 58 7.36 -10.31 -10.81
CA GLN A 58 7.08 -11.67 -10.32
C GLN A 58 5.91 -11.73 -9.30
N LYS A 59 5.60 -12.90 -8.73
CA LYS A 59 4.47 -13.03 -7.79
C LYS A 59 4.83 -12.79 -6.31
N VAL A 60 6.08 -13.01 -5.91
CA VAL A 60 6.53 -12.92 -4.50
C VAL A 60 7.34 -11.64 -4.33
N HIS A 61 6.73 -10.60 -3.77
CA HIS A 61 7.34 -9.28 -3.71
C HIS A 61 7.16 -8.57 -2.38
N THR A 62 8.28 -8.05 -1.88
CA THR A 62 8.31 -7.02 -0.85
C THR A 62 7.99 -5.66 -1.49
N ILE A 63 7.53 -4.72 -0.67
CA ILE A 63 7.34 -3.34 -1.13
C ILE A 63 8.67 -2.75 -1.62
N GLU A 64 9.78 -3.08 -0.96
CA GLU A 64 11.13 -2.70 -1.35
C GLU A 64 11.47 -3.10 -2.80
N TYR A 65 11.19 -4.35 -3.18
CA TYR A 65 11.41 -4.82 -4.55
C TYR A 65 10.62 -3.98 -5.57
N LEU A 66 9.34 -3.72 -5.27
CA LEU A 66 8.47 -2.95 -6.17
C LEU A 66 8.95 -1.50 -6.30
N ILE A 67 9.38 -0.87 -5.20
CA ILE A 67 9.98 0.47 -5.23
C ILE A 67 11.22 0.50 -6.09
N LYS A 68 12.12 -0.49 -5.94
CA LYS A 68 13.33 -0.61 -6.75
C LYS A 68 12.99 -0.69 -8.23
N LEU A 69 11.98 -1.48 -8.58
CA LEU A 69 11.55 -1.60 -9.97
C LEU A 69 10.91 -0.31 -10.50
N CYS A 70 10.08 0.38 -9.71
CA CYS A 70 9.54 1.68 -10.10
C CYS A 70 10.65 2.73 -10.28
N SER A 71 11.71 2.67 -9.45
CA SER A 71 12.84 3.61 -9.52
C SER A 71 13.66 3.52 -10.81
N THR A 72 13.56 2.41 -11.55
CA THR A 72 14.18 2.32 -12.88
C THR A 72 13.45 3.16 -13.92
N ILE A 73 12.20 3.56 -13.64
CA ILE A 73 11.37 4.42 -14.48
C ILE A 73 11.45 5.86 -13.98
N ASP A 74 11.36 6.05 -12.66
CA ASP A 74 11.35 7.36 -12.02
C ASP A 74 12.05 7.30 -10.66
N ARG A 75 13.22 7.94 -10.57
CA ARG A 75 14.07 7.92 -9.36
C ARG A 75 13.40 8.50 -8.12
N GLU A 76 12.35 9.32 -8.24
CA GLU A 76 11.64 9.87 -7.08
C GLU A 76 11.02 8.77 -6.20
N PHE A 77 10.78 7.57 -6.75
CA PHE A 77 10.29 6.42 -5.99
C PHE A 77 11.25 5.97 -4.87
N GLU A 78 12.55 6.24 -4.97
CA GLU A 78 13.50 5.92 -3.89
C GLU A 78 13.15 6.65 -2.58
N SER A 79 12.44 7.78 -2.65
CA SER A 79 11.95 8.50 -1.47
C SER A 79 10.90 7.71 -0.66
N LEU A 80 10.32 6.65 -1.22
CA LEU A 80 9.31 5.82 -0.56
C LEU A 80 9.91 4.78 0.38
N TYR A 81 11.20 4.45 0.29
CA TYR A 81 11.80 3.36 1.08
C TYR A 81 11.61 3.57 2.58
N GLU A 82 12.07 4.72 3.11
CA GLU A 82 11.98 5.00 4.55
C GLU A 82 10.54 5.05 5.06
N LYS A 83 9.60 5.51 4.23
CA LYS A 83 8.18 5.60 4.59
C LYS A 83 7.49 4.25 4.57
N THR A 84 7.98 3.28 3.82
CA THR A 84 7.29 1.99 3.62
C THR A 84 7.99 0.81 4.25
N LYS A 85 9.19 0.99 4.82
CA LYS A 85 9.99 -0.11 5.41
C LYS A 85 9.20 -0.99 6.38
N ASN A 86 8.46 -0.37 7.30
CA ASN A 86 7.68 -1.06 8.33
C ASN A 86 6.41 -1.76 7.78
N LEU A 87 6.01 -1.49 6.53
CA LEU A 87 4.83 -2.11 5.94
C LEU A 87 5.10 -3.53 5.44
N THR A 88 6.36 -3.87 5.13
CA THR A 88 6.68 -5.19 4.57
C THR A 88 6.40 -6.31 5.57
N ASP A 89 6.69 -6.06 6.85
CA ASP A 89 6.49 -7.00 7.96
C ASP A 89 5.01 -7.38 8.13
N TYR A 90 4.11 -6.43 7.87
CA TYR A 90 2.66 -6.67 7.92
C TYR A 90 2.11 -7.60 6.83
N ALA A 91 2.89 -7.88 5.77
CA ALA A 91 2.51 -8.82 4.74
C ALA A 91 2.63 -10.28 5.19
N ILE A 92 3.46 -10.58 6.19
CA ILE A 92 3.81 -11.96 6.58
C ILE A 92 3.46 -12.19 8.05
N ASP A 93 3.90 -11.31 8.93
CA ASP A 93 3.91 -11.56 10.39
C ASP A 93 2.50 -11.51 10.99
N ILE A 94 1.58 -10.81 10.34
CA ILE A 94 0.17 -10.75 10.74
C ILE A 94 -0.58 -12.04 10.38
N ARG A 95 -0.16 -12.76 9.33
CA ARG A 95 -0.93 -13.86 8.75
C ARG A 95 -0.63 -15.23 9.34
N TYR A 96 0.49 -15.37 10.04
CA TYR A 96 0.92 -16.66 10.58
C TYR A 96 0.94 -16.63 12.11
N PRO A 97 0.17 -17.50 12.79
CA PRO A 97 -0.02 -17.46 14.24
C PRO A 97 1.20 -17.93 15.05
N TYR A 98 2.32 -18.23 14.39
CA TYR A 98 3.54 -18.73 15.04
C TYR A 98 4.28 -17.60 15.78
N GLU A 99 4.09 -16.35 15.37
CA GLU A 99 4.46 -15.15 16.11
C GLU A 99 3.20 -14.34 16.34
N PHE A 100 2.55 -14.51 17.49
CA PHE A 100 1.30 -13.81 17.82
C PHE A 100 1.60 -12.31 18.01
N TYR A 101 1.61 -11.57 16.91
CA TYR A 101 1.96 -10.16 16.85
C TYR A 101 0.74 -9.32 16.49
N ILE A 102 0.27 -8.55 17.46
CA ILE A 102 -0.78 -7.53 17.28
C ILE A 102 -0.08 -6.17 17.26
N PRO A 103 -0.12 -5.41 16.15
CA PRO A 103 0.44 -4.07 16.10
C PRO A 103 -0.16 -3.14 17.16
N THR A 104 0.63 -2.18 17.63
CA THR A 104 0.13 -1.10 18.49
C THR A 104 -0.65 -0.06 17.66
N ILE A 105 -1.49 0.74 18.32
CA ILE A 105 -2.21 1.87 17.71
C ILE A 105 -1.24 2.86 17.03
N GLU A 106 -0.09 3.14 17.63
CA GLU A 106 0.93 4.00 17.01
C GLU A 106 1.41 3.44 15.67
N LYS A 107 1.68 2.13 15.62
CA LYS A 107 2.11 1.44 14.40
C LYS A 107 1.05 1.46 13.31
N GLU A 108 -0.22 1.40 13.68
CA GLU A 108 -1.36 1.49 12.77
C GLU A 108 -1.49 2.88 12.14
N ARG A 109 -1.30 3.95 12.93
CA ARG A 109 -1.32 5.34 12.45
C ARG A 109 -0.20 5.57 11.46
N ASN A 110 1.01 5.14 11.82
CA ASN A 110 2.17 5.18 10.92
C ASN A 110 1.90 4.41 9.62
N ALA A 111 1.27 3.22 9.69
CA ALA A 111 0.93 2.45 8.51
C ALA A 111 -0.06 3.18 7.59
N PHE A 112 -1.10 3.79 8.17
CA PHE A 112 -2.11 4.53 7.42
C PHE A 112 -1.55 5.82 6.81
N GLU A 113 -0.70 6.55 7.53
CA GLU A 113 0.01 7.73 7.02
C GLU A 113 0.89 7.36 5.82
N SER A 114 1.64 6.25 5.91
CA SER A 114 2.45 5.74 4.81
C SER A 114 1.60 5.35 3.59
N ALA A 115 0.49 4.65 3.80
CA ALA A 115 -0.43 4.29 2.73
C ALA A 115 -1.05 5.53 2.05
N THR A 116 -1.42 6.53 2.85
CA THR A 116 -1.95 7.82 2.36
C THR A 116 -0.90 8.55 1.53
N PHE A 117 0.33 8.65 2.02
CA PHE A 117 1.43 9.29 1.31
C PHE A 117 1.69 8.62 -0.05
N VAL A 118 1.79 7.29 -0.08
CA VAL A 118 2.01 6.54 -1.33
C VAL A 118 0.83 6.72 -2.29
N LYS A 119 -0.42 6.71 -1.80
CA LYS A 119 -1.61 6.95 -2.63
C LYS A 119 -1.51 8.29 -3.35
N GLU A 120 -1.26 9.38 -2.63
CA GLU A 120 -1.14 10.71 -3.23
C GLU A 120 0.07 10.81 -4.19
N PHE A 121 1.21 10.21 -3.81
CA PHE A 121 2.39 10.13 -4.67
C PHE A 121 2.09 9.45 -6.00
N ILE A 122 1.47 8.26 -5.97
CA ILE A 122 1.16 7.48 -7.17
C ILE A 122 0.08 8.18 -8.00
N PHE A 123 -0.90 8.82 -7.37
CA PHE A 123 -1.94 9.56 -8.08
C PHE A 123 -1.34 10.73 -8.85
N LYS A 124 -0.39 11.46 -8.26
CA LYS A 124 0.39 12.48 -8.95
C LYS A 124 1.18 11.88 -10.12
N LYS A 125 1.90 10.77 -9.92
CA LYS A 125 2.68 10.10 -10.99
C LYS A 125 1.83 9.60 -12.16
N LEU A 126 0.58 9.20 -11.89
CA LEU A 126 -0.36 8.72 -12.90
C LEU A 126 -1.32 9.81 -13.41
N ASN A 127 -1.15 11.07 -12.99
CA ASN A 127 -2.04 12.19 -13.31
C ASN A 127 -3.53 11.88 -13.03
N ILE A 128 -3.81 11.19 -11.92
CA ILE A 128 -5.17 10.87 -11.49
C ILE A 128 -5.70 12.03 -10.66
N THR A 129 -6.73 12.70 -11.15
CA THR A 129 -7.55 13.61 -10.35
C THR A 129 -8.81 12.86 -9.92
N GLY A 130 -9.37 13.14 -8.74
CA GLY A 130 -10.41 12.33 -8.06
C GLY A 130 -11.72 12.04 -8.83
N LYS A 131 -11.82 12.43 -10.10
CA LYS A 131 -12.88 12.03 -11.03
C LYS A 131 -12.33 11.01 -12.04
N HIS A 132 -12.80 9.77 -11.93
CA HIS A 132 -12.67 8.68 -12.90
C HIS A 132 -11.48 7.72 -12.71
N ILE A 133 -11.62 6.86 -11.69
CA ILE A 133 -11.20 5.46 -11.83
C ILE A 133 -12.48 4.67 -12.14
N LYS A 134 -12.77 4.47 -13.44
CA LYS A 134 -13.85 3.59 -13.92
C LYS A 134 -13.26 2.26 -14.37
#